data_AF-A0AAN8J3B8-F1
#
_entry.id   AF-A0AAN8J3B8-F1
#
_cell.length_a   1.000
_cell.length_b   1.000
_cell.length_c   1.000
_cell.angle_alpha   90.00
_cell.angle_beta   90.00
_cell.angle_gamma   90.00
#
_symmetry.space_group_name_H-M   'P 1'
#
loop_
_entity.id
_entity.type
_entity.pdbx_description
1 polymer ?
#
loop_
_entity_poly.entity_id
_entity_poly.type
_entity_poly.pdbx_seq_one_letter_code
_entity_poly.pdbx_strand_id
1 'polypeptide(L)'
;MELRKGFDLANVDQSKKQGELQEHVNNSVLSKQIRVLFMPNKDRCSVKDLVKKFLKEVVKYDVAEDITPLSWYKPAGTNGSTSSFRAEMSYSFWDHFVTKGRLNLAEYNRKHKSEIKIIRNQSNRHSDMENLSLYLRKRIREYCVEHDLAVPDVIVKGSYLIIKNKKNSNIMRFKSTLLSIILGWDYSDWHGSPIKTLLTPSELKSYEDGNIRWGSLKMESFSQLSSDVEKQGSSHHSENQDSSKMKSRKRDSNSQDSYVQKKARSEDHKRSF
;
A
#
# COMPACT_ATOMS: atom_id res chain seq x y z
N MET A 1 28.40 28.11 -35.82
CA MET A 1 27.77 26.79 -36.03
C MET A 1 26.59 26.69 -35.07
N GLU A 2 25.43 26.27 -35.55
CA GLU A 2 24.30 25.96 -34.66
C GLU A 2 24.56 24.63 -33.94
N LEU A 3 24.20 24.56 -32.65
CA LEU A 3 24.34 23.36 -31.84
C LEU A 3 23.17 22.39 -32.13
N ARG A 4 23.48 21.19 -32.63
CA ARG A 4 22.48 20.19 -32.99
C ARG A 4 21.97 19.47 -31.75
N LYS A 5 20.66 19.53 -31.53
CA LYS A 5 19.96 18.75 -30.51
C LYS A 5 20.19 17.24 -30.72
N GLY A 6 20.67 16.56 -29.69
CA GLY A 6 21.03 15.14 -29.68
C GLY A 6 22.50 14.85 -29.98
N PHE A 7 23.26 15.81 -30.50
CA PHE A 7 24.69 15.66 -30.81
C PHE A 7 25.54 16.65 -30.00
N ASP A 8 25.27 17.95 -30.13
CA ASP A 8 25.99 19.02 -29.41
C ASP A 8 25.24 19.46 -28.13
N LEU A 9 23.92 19.22 -28.05
CA LEU A 9 23.07 19.48 -26.88
C LEU A 9 22.30 18.22 -26.48
N ALA A 10 22.19 17.92 -25.19
CA ALA A 10 21.43 16.77 -24.72
C ALA A 10 19.92 16.95 -24.95
N ASN A 11 19.27 15.96 -25.58
CA ASN A 11 17.81 15.94 -25.77
C ASN A 11 17.02 15.63 -24.48
N VAL A 12 17.70 15.07 -23.47
CA VAL A 12 17.11 14.60 -22.23
C VAL A 12 18.07 14.96 -21.10
N ASP A 13 17.52 15.43 -19.98
CA ASP A 13 18.26 15.59 -18.74
C ASP A 13 18.75 14.22 -18.24
N GLN A 14 20.06 13.98 -18.39
CA GLN A 14 20.71 12.75 -17.97
C GLN A 14 20.73 12.60 -16.45
N SER A 15 20.78 13.70 -15.68
CA SER A 15 20.72 13.67 -14.22
C SER A 15 19.34 13.20 -13.75
N LYS A 16 18.27 13.71 -14.36
CA LYS A 16 16.90 13.23 -14.10
C LYS A 16 16.76 11.75 -14.46
N LYS A 17 17.24 11.33 -15.63
CA LYS A 17 17.19 9.92 -16.07
C LYS A 17 17.96 8.99 -15.12
N GLN A 18 19.14 9.39 -14.65
CA GLN A 18 19.92 8.64 -13.66
C GLN A 18 19.19 8.56 -12.32
N GLY A 19 18.56 9.65 -11.85
CA GLY A 19 17.73 9.67 -10.64
C GLY A 19 16.54 8.72 -10.72
N GLU A 20 15.82 8.71 -11.84
CA GLU A 20 14.69 7.79 -12.09
C GLU A 20 15.14 6.32 -12.09
N LEU A 21 16.29 6.01 -12.72
CA LEU A 21 16.88 4.67 -12.71
C LEU A 21 17.33 4.24 -11.30
N GLN A 22 18.02 5.12 -10.58
CA GLN A 22 18.47 4.86 -9.21
C GLN A 22 17.28 4.61 -8.28
N GLU A 23 16.18 5.37 -8.44
CA GLU A 23 14.96 5.16 -7.67
C GLU A 23 14.27 3.82 -8.03
N HIS A 24 14.32 3.37 -9.28
CA HIS A 24 13.84 2.03 -9.65
C HIS A 24 14.68 0.91 -9.00
N VAL A 25 16.00 1.07 -8.98
CA VAL A 25 16.92 0.14 -8.28
C VAL A 25 16.65 0.16 -6.76
N ASN A 26 16.53 1.34 -6.16
CA ASN A 26 16.23 1.51 -4.73
C ASN A 26 14.94 0.79 -4.35
N ASN A 27 13.85 1.01 -5.09
CA ASN A 27 12.57 0.33 -4.83
C ASN A 27 12.70 -1.19 -4.95
N SER A 28 13.41 -1.68 -5.96
CA SER A 28 13.63 -3.12 -6.17
C SER A 28 14.38 -3.75 -4.99
N VAL A 29 15.48 -3.13 -4.53
CA VAL A 29 16.29 -3.61 -3.39
C VAL A 29 15.55 -3.47 -2.06
N LEU A 30 15.00 -2.30 -1.76
CA LEU A 30 14.33 -2.02 -0.49
C LEU A 30 13.05 -2.86 -0.33
N SER A 31 12.36 -3.19 -1.42
CA SER A 31 11.20 -4.10 -1.39
C SER A 31 11.54 -5.50 -0.85
N LYS A 32 12.80 -5.96 -0.93
CA LYS A 32 13.21 -7.24 -0.35
C LYS A 32 13.67 -7.12 1.10
N GLN A 33 13.78 -5.92 1.65
CA GLN A 33 14.29 -5.71 3.00
C GLN A 33 13.17 -5.46 4.01
N ILE A 34 13.31 -6.06 5.19
CA ILE A 34 12.45 -5.81 6.35
C ILE A 34 13.25 -5.37 7.56
N ARG A 35 12.56 -4.72 8.49
CA ARG A 35 12.97 -4.40 9.85
C ARG A 35 12.01 -5.09 10.81
N VAL A 36 12.54 -5.99 11.63
CA VAL A 36 11.83 -6.54 12.79
C VAL A 36 12.26 -5.70 14.00
N LEU A 37 11.29 -5.10 14.67
CA LEU A 37 11.48 -4.19 15.78
C LEU A 37 10.95 -4.82 17.08
N PHE A 38 11.59 -4.48 18.20
CA PHE A 38 11.16 -4.84 19.56
C PHE A 38 11.02 -6.36 19.82
N MET A 39 11.85 -7.19 19.18
CA MET A 39 11.91 -8.63 19.45
C MET A 39 12.42 -8.85 20.89
N PRO A 40 11.68 -9.56 21.77
CA PRO A 40 12.11 -9.83 23.14
C PRO A 40 13.42 -10.63 23.16
N ASN A 41 14.44 -10.08 23.82
CA ASN A 41 15.80 -10.62 23.87
C ASN A 41 16.41 -10.46 25.28
N LYS A 42 15.77 -11.08 26.28
CA LYS A 42 16.26 -11.05 27.67
C LYS A 42 17.65 -11.70 27.80
N ASP A 43 17.84 -12.80 27.08
CA ASP A 43 19.02 -13.67 27.16
C ASP A 43 20.17 -13.18 26.26
N ARG A 44 20.03 -12.00 25.64
CA ARG A 44 21.00 -11.38 24.72
C ARG A 44 21.49 -12.33 23.60
N CYS A 45 20.56 -13.13 23.07
CA CYS A 45 20.79 -14.04 21.95
C CYS A 45 21.38 -13.32 20.73
N SER A 46 22.15 -14.08 19.93
CA SER A 46 22.68 -13.59 18.66
C SER A 46 21.57 -13.23 17.67
N VAL A 47 21.86 -12.37 16.70
CA VAL A 47 20.88 -12.01 15.65
C VAL A 47 20.43 -13.25 14.86
N LYS A 48 21.32 -14.23 14.65
CA LYS A 48 21.02 -15.51 13.99
C LYS A 48 19.95 -16.30 14.75
N ASP A 49 20.02 -16.32 16.08
CA ASP A 49 19.09 -17.07 16.91
C ASP A 49 17.78 -16.30 17.13
N LEU A 50 17.83 -14.96 17.19
CA LEU A 50 16.64 -14.12 17.12
C LEU A 50 15.86 -14.31 15.82
N VAL A 51 16.54 -14.41 14.67
CA VAL A 51 15.90 -14.68 13.36
C VAL A 51 15.23 -16.06 13.35
N LYS A 52 15.91 -17.12 13.84
CA LYS A 52 15.30 -18.45 13.98
C LYS A 52 14.07 -18.42 14.90
N LYS A 53 14.18 -17.77 16.06
CA LYS A 53 13.10 -17.63 17.04
C LYS A 53 11.90 -16.91 16.45
N PHE A 54 12.15 -15.80 15.74
CA PHE A 54 11.14 -15.04 15.04
C PHE A 54 10.41 -15.88 13.96
N LEU A 55 11.15 -16.60 13.12
CA LEU A 55 10.57 -17.47 12.10
C LEU A 55 9.71 -18.58 12.70
N LYS A 56 10.23 -19.30 13.71
CA LYS A 56 9.59 -20.48 14.28
C LYS A 56 8.45 -20.16 15.25
N GLU A 57 8.65 -19.22 16.17
CA GLU A 57 7.70 -18.94 17.25
C GLU A 57 6.71 -17.82 16.91
N VAL A 58 7.17 -16.75 16.24
CA VAL A 58 6.37 -15.53 16.03
C VAL A 58 5.59 -15.60 14.72
N VAL A 59 6.27 -15.89 13.61
CA VAL A 59 5.63 -15.97 12.28
C VAL A 59 5.05 -17.36 12.00
N LYS A 60 5.59 -18.40 12.66
CA LYS A 60 5.32 -19.83 12.39
C LYS A 60 5.49 -20.12 10.89
N TYR A 61 6.71 -19.90 10.38
CA TYR A 61 7.07 -20.20 9.00
C TYR A 61 7.57 -21.64 8.87
N ASP A 62 6.94 -22.42 7.98
CA ASP A 62 7.06 -23.87 7.86
C ASP A 62 7.30 -24.38 6.43
N VAL A 63 7.50 -23.47 5.46
CA VAL A 63 7.81 -23.81 4.05
C VAL A 63 9.19 -24.46 3.96
N ALA A 64 9.25 -25.72 3.53
CA ALA A 64 10.47 -26.53 3.52
C ALA A 64 11.40 -26.23 2.33
N GLU A 65 10.81 -25.78 1.21
CA GLU A 65 11.50 -25.45 -0.04
C GLU A 65 12.35 -24.18 0.08
N ASP A 66 12.01 -23.30 1.03
CA ASP A 66 12.71 -22.05 1.29
C ASP A 66 13.71 -22.22 2.44
N ILE A 67 14.93 -22.61 2.07
CA ILE A 67 16.04 -22.87 3.00
C ILE A 67 16.49 -21.58 3.74
N THR A 68 16.28 -20.40 3.14
CA THR A 68 16.77 -19.12 3.66
C THR A 68 15.71 -18.00 3.55
N PRO A 69 14.60 -18.10 4.29
CA PRO A 69 13.49 -17.13 4.21
C PRO A 69 13.90 -15.73 4.64
N LEU A 70 14.89 -15.64 5.54
CA LEU A 70 15.53 -14.40 5.96
C LEU A 70 17.05 -14.55 5.87
N SER A 71 17.68 -13.73 5.02
CA SER A 71 19.11 -13.68 4.77
C SER A 71 19.67 -12.28 5.09
N TRP A 72 20.99 -12.12 4.98
CA TRP A 72 21.70 -10.84 5.19
C TRP A 72 21.34 -10.08 6.48
N TYR A 73 20.96 -10.81 7.54
CA TYR A 73 20.43 -10.18 8.75
C TYR A 73 21.52 -9.42 9.52
N LYS A 74 21.17 -8.21 9.96
CA LYS A 74 22.07 -7.29 10.69
C LYS A 74 21.34 -6.69 11.90
N PRO A 75 22.04 -6.46 13.03
CA PRO A 75 21.44 -5.77 14.18
C PRO A 75 21.00 -4.36 13.77
N ALA A 76 19.88 -3.91 14.32
CA ALA A 76 19.25 -2.62 14.00
C ALA A 76 18.89 -1.80 15.26
N GLY A 77 19.66 -2.01 16.34
CA GLY A 77 19.47 -1.39 17.65
C GLY A 77 18.97 -2.37 18.72
N THR A 78 19.25 -2.07 19.98
CA THR A 78 18.76 -2.78 21.17
C THR A 78 18.26 -1.75 22.16
N ASN A 79 17.11 -2.00 22.78
CA ASN A 79 16.51 -1.14 23.79
C ASN A 79 16.03 -2.00 24.96
N GLY A 80 16.68 -1.86 26.12
CA GLY A 80 16.41 -2.65 27.32
C GLY A 80 16.47 -4.16 27.04
N SER A 81 15.36 -4.84 27.29
CA SER A 81 15.18 -6.29 27.04
C SER A 81 14.71 -6.65 25.62
N THR A 82 14.84 -5.74 24.65
CA THR A 82 14.41 -5.96 23.27
C THR A 82 15.52 -5.65 22.27
N SER A 83 15.59 -6.43 21.19
CA SER A 83 16.50 -6.19 20.07
C SER A 83 15.72 -6.02 18.77
N SER A 84 16.28 -5.25 17.85
CA SER A 84 15.75 -5.06 16.50
C SER A 84 16.77 -5.56 15.48
N PHE A 85 16.31 -6.06 14.34
CA PHE A 85 17.18 -6.47 13.24
C PHE A 85 16.61 -6.09 11.87
N ARG A 86 17.50 -5.95 10.89
CA ARG A 86 17.19 -5.89 9.46
C ARG A 86 17.45 -7.26 8.85
N ALA A 87 16.73 -7.62 7.81
CA ALA A 87 16.99 -8.82 6.99
C ALA A 87 16.54 -8.58 5.55
N GLU A 88 17.14 -9.28 4.59
CA GLU A 88 16.56 -9.50 3.27
C GLU A 88 15.66 -10.74 3.35
N MET A 89 14.49 -10.71 2.70
CA MET A 89 13.51 -11.78 2.72
C MET A 89 13.28 -12.42 1.36
N SER A 90 12.94 -13.71 1.37
CA SER A 90 12.44 -14.40 0.19
C SER A 90 11.04 -13.91 -0.20
N TYR A 91 10.62 -14.21 -1.43
CA TYR A 91 9.24 -13.96 -1.86
C TYR A 91 8.25 -14.82 -1.07
N SER A 92 8.55 -16.11 -0.89
CA SER A 92 7.73 -17.09 -0.17
C SER A 92 7.50 -16.69 1.29
N PHE A 93 8.52 -16.16 1.97
CA PHE A 93 8.38 -15.60 3.31
C PHE A 93 7.40 -14.44 3.33
N TRP A 94 7.50 -13.50 2.39
CA TRP A 94 6.63 -12.32 2.36
C TRP A 94 5.17 -12.69 2.08
N ASP A 95 4.93 -13.63 1.15
CA ASP A 95 3.59 -14.12 0.84
C ASP A 95 2.93 -14.84 2.04
N HIS A 96 3.66 -15.76 2.69
CA HIS A 96 3.21 -16.37 3.95
C HIS A 96 2.98 -15.32 5.03
N PHE A 97 3.86 -14.32 5.14
CA PHE A 97 3.73 -13.28 6.15
C PHE A 97 2.45 -12.45 5.94
N VAL A 98 2.16 -12.03 4.71
CA VAL A 98 0.93 -11.28 4.39
C VAL A 98 -0.32 -12.13 4.63
N THR A 99 -0.29 -13.43 4.29
CA THR A 99 -1.46 -14.32 4.35
C THR A 99 -1.74 -14.87 5.75
N LYS A 100 -0.72 -15.34 6.48
CA LYS A 100 -0.84 -15.99 7.81
C LYS A 100 0.02 -15.33 8.88
N GLY A 101 1.25 -14.96 8.55
CA GLY A 101 2.25 -14.50 9.52
C GLY A 101 1.86 -13.22 10.29
N ARG A 102 1.08 -12.33 9.69
CA ARG A 102 0.50 -11.14 10.36
C ARG A 102 -0.44 -11.52 11.51
N LEU A 103 -1.26 -12.55 11.34
CA LEU A 103 -2.15 -13.06 12.38
C LEU A 103 -1.33 -13.75 13.48
N ASN A 104 -0.37 -14.60 13.11
CA ASN A 104 0.54 -15.26 14.06
C ASN A 104 1.32 -14.24 14.91
N LEU A 105 1.83 -13.16 14.30
CA LEU A 105 2.50 -12.05 15.00
C LEU A 105 1.56 -11.38 16.02
N ALA A 106 0.32 -11.08 15.62
CA ALA A 106 -0.66 -10.44 16.49
C ALA A 106 -1.06 -11.36 17.68
N GLU A 107 -1.22 -12.66 17.42
CA GLU A 107 -1.44 -13.66 18.48
C GLU A 107 -0.26 -13.75 19.45
N TYR A 108 0.97 -13.80 18.93
CA TYR A 108 2.20 -13.86 19.74
C TYR A 108 2.31 -12.63 20.63
N ASN A 109 2.13 -11.43 20.05
CA ASN A 109 2.13 -10.17 20.78
C ASN A 109 1.08 -10.13 21.90
N ARG A 110 -0.16 -10.58 21.61
CA ARG A 110 -1.22 -10.69 22.62
C ARG A 110 -0.87 -11.69 23.73
N LYS A 111 -0.34 -12.87 23.38
CA LYS A 111 -0.02 -13.96 24.33
C LYS A 111 1.16 -13.60 25.24
N HIS A 112 2.17 -12.92 24.71
CA HIS A 112 3.42 -12.65 25.41
C HIS A 112 3.58 -11.19 25.87
N LYS A 113 2.53 -10.36 25.71
CA LYS A 113 2.52 -8.92 26.03
C LYS A 113 3.70 -8.18 25.37
N SER A 114 4.00 -8.49 24.11
CA SER A 114 5.07 -7.88 23.32
C SER A 114 4.52 -6.97 22.22
N GLU A 115 5.34 -6.04 21.73
CA GLU A 115 5.01 -5.15 20.61
C GLU A 115 5.94 -5.38 19.41
N ILE A 116 6.15 -6.64 19.02
CA ILE A 116 6.97 -6.96 17.85
C ILE A 116 6.31 -6.34 16.62
N LYS A 117 7.05 -5.50 15.89
CA LYS A 117 6.57 -4.79 14.70
C LYS A 117 7.45 -5.16 13.51
N ILE A 118 6.85 -5.35 12.34
CA ILE A 118 7.56 -5.64 11.09
C ILE A 118 7.27 -4.51 10.12
N ILE A 119 8.32 -3.86 9.65
CA ILE A 119 8.26 -2.76 8.68
C ILE A 119 9.03 -3.20 7.44
N ARG A 120 8.41 -3.14 6.27
CA ARG A 120 9.09 -3.32 4.98
C ARG A 120 9.83 -2.02 4.65
N ASN A 121 11.08 -2.10 4.21
CA ASN A 121 11.78 -0.90 3.77
C ASN A 121 11.14 -0.38 2.46
N GLN A 122 11.14 0.94 2.32
CA GLN A 122 10.58 1.67 1.19
C GLN A 122 11.54 2.83 0.87
N SER A 123 11.49 3.37 -0.35
CA SER A 123 12.28 4.56 -0.69
C SER A 123 11.74 5.81 0.02
N ASN A 124 12.58 6.85 0.14
CA ASN A 124 12.14 8.14 0.68
C ASN A 124 10.97 8.71 -0.13
N ARG A 125 11.00 8.58 -1.47
CA ARG A 125 9.88 8.98 -2.34
C ARG A 125 8.59 8.27 -1.98
N HIS A 126 8.63 6.97 -1.71
CA HIS A 126 7.44 6.20 -1.34
C HIS A 126 6.93 6.59 0.06
N SER A 127 7.84 6.76 1.02
CA SER A 127 7.52 7.27 2.36
C SER A 127 6.87 8.66 2.29
N ASP A 128 7.43 9.58 1.50
CA ASP A 128 6.90 10.92 1.30
C ASP A 128 5.52 10.92 0.64
N MET A 129 5.26 10.00 -0.29
CA MET A 129 3.93 9.82 -0.88
C MET A 129 2.88 9.37 0.14
N GLU A 130 3.22 8.49 1.09
CA GLU A 130 2.31 8.08 2.18
C GLU A 130 2.15 9.19 3.22
N ASN A 131 3.25 9.85 3.59
CA ASN A 131 3.26 10.98 4.53
C ASN A 131 2.45 12.18 3.99
N LEU A 132 2.52 12.47 2.69
CA LEU A 132 1.70 13.49 2.04
C LEU A 132 0.20 13.16 2.16
N SER A 133 -0.18 11.88 2.07
CA SER A 133 -1.56 11.46 2.28
C SER A 133 -2.04 11.71 3.72
N LEU A 134 -1.17 11.49 4.71
CA LEU A 134 -1.46 11.76 6.12
C LEU A 134 -1.51 13.26 6.42
N TYR A 135 -0.59 14.03 5.84
CA TYR A 135 -0.55 15.48 5.91
C TYR A 135 -1.83 16.11 5.32
N LEU A 136 -2.23 15.73 4.10
CA LEU A 136 -3.47 16.22 3.48
C LEU A 136 -4.70 15.83 4.29
N ARG A 137 -4.75 14.61 4.85
CA ARG A 137 -5.84 14.20 5.76
C ARG A 137 -5.94 15.10 7.00
N LYS A 138 -4.81 15.52 7.56
CA LYS A 138 -4.75 16.46 8.69
C LYS A 138 -5.27 17.83 8.27
N ARG A 139 -4.68 18.43 7.22
CA ARG A 139 -5.03 19.76 6.70
C ARG A 139 -6.48 19.88 6.24
N ILE A 140 -7.05 18.84 5.61
CA ILE A 140 -8.49 18.77 5.27
C ILE A 140 -9.38 18.91 6.50
N ARG A 141 -9.01 18.26 7.62
CA ARG A 141 -9.79 18.34 8.85
C ARG A 141 -9.67 19.70 9.52
N GLU A 142 -8.45 20.24 9.58
CA GLU A 142 -8.17 21.57 10.12
C GLU A 142 -8.93 22.64 9.34
N TYR A 143 -8.79 22.64 8.00
CA TYR A 143 -9.51 23.56 7.12
C TYR A 143 -11.04 23.50 7.33
N CYS A 144 -11.61 22.29 7.40
CA CYS A 144 -13.05 22.15 7.65
C CYS A 144 -13.47 22.68 9.02
N VAL A 145 -12.66 22.51 10.07
CA VAL A 145 -12.95 23.04 11.41
C VAL A 145 -12.82 24.57 11.44
N GLU A 146 -11.80 25.13 10.79
CA GLU A 146 -11.56 26.58 10.70
C GLU A 146 -12.68 27.34 9.95
N HIS A 147 -13.35 26.67 9.00
CA HIS A 147 -14.38 27.27 8.14
C HIS A 147 -15.82 26.78 8.47
N ASP A 148 -16.03 26.15 9.62
CA ASP A 148 -17.31 25.55 10.08
C ASP A 148 -17.98 24.62 9.04
N LEU A 149 -17.16 23.85 8.31
CA LEU A 149 -17.59 22.88 7.31
C LEU A 149 -17.73 21.48 7.91
N ALA A 150 -18.67 20.70 7.37
CA ALA A 150 -18.88 19.31 7.78
C ALA A 150 -17.67 18.43 7.46
N VAL A 151 -16.89 18.06 8.49
CA VAL A 151 -15.67 17.26 8.34
C VAL A 151 -15.95 15.90 7.66
N PRO A 152 -15.39 15.63 6.46
CA PRO A 152 -15.60 14.38 5.74
C PRO A 152 -14.84 13.21 6.37
N ASP A 153 -15.29 11.98 6.11
CA ASP A 153 -14.50 10.80 6.46
C ASP A 153 -13.40 10.58 5.43
N VAL A 154 -12.19 10.98 5.81
CA VAL A 154 -10.98 10.84 4.98
C VAL A 154 -10.22 9.58 5.39
N ILE A 155 -10.09 8.65 4.46
CA ILE A 155 -9.37 7.37 4.61
C ILE A 155 -8.11 7.42 3.73
N VAL A 156 -6.95 7.12 4.31
CA VAL A 156 -5.67 7.01 3.59
C VAL A 156 -5.41 5.56 3.21
N LYS A 157 -5.01 5.31 1.97
CA LYS A 157 -4.56 4.01 1.46
C LYS A 157 -3.28 4.20 0.64
N GLY A 158 -2.13 4.13 1.30
CA GLY A 158 -0.83 4.43 0.70
C GLY A 158 -0.79 5.86 0.13
N SER A 159 -0.49 5.98 -1.16
CA SER A 159 -0.44 7.24 -1.92
C SER A 159 -1.81 7.81 -2.37
N TYR A 160 -2.93 7.28 -1.84
CA TYR A 160 -4.28 7.72 -2.18
C TYR A 160 -5.07 8.17 -0.94
N LEU A 161 -5.87 9.21 -1.11
CA LEU A 161 -6.96 9.58 -0.20
C LEU A 161 -8.30 9.15 -0.79
N ILE A 162 -9.16 8.63 0.06
CA ILE A 162 -10.57 8.38 -0.21
C ILE A 162 -11.35 9.30 0.70
N ILE A 163 -12.02 10.29 0.12
CA ILE A 163 -12.85 11.27 0.84
C ILE A 163 -14.30 10.83 0.68
N LYS A 164 -14.95 10.51 1.80
CA LYS A 164 -16.37 10.19 1.86
C LYS A 164 -17.14 11.32 2.51
N ASN A 165 -18.16 11.83 1.83
CA ASN A 165 -19.13 12.72 2.46
C ASN A 165 -20.21 11.85 3.16
N LYS A 166 -20.46 12.15 4.45
CA LYS A 166 -21.37 11.38 5.31
C LYS A 166 -22.85 11.53 4.94
N LYS A 167 -23.24 12.57 4.20
CA LYS A 167 -24.64 12.91 3.91
C LYS A 167 -25.18 12.29 2.61
N ASN A 168 -24.33 12.10 1.60
CA ASN A 168 -24.74 11.74 0.24
C ASN A 168 -24.06 10.47 -0.32
N SER A 169 -23.34 9.71 0.53
CA SER A 169 -22.60 8.50 0.15
C SER A 169 -21.59 8.67 -0.99
N ASN A 170 -21.23 9.91 -1.38
CA ASN A 170 -20.27 10.14 -2.45
C ASN A 170 -18.86 9.78 -1.96
N ILE A 171 -18.15 8.99 -2.75
CA ILE A 171 -16.80 8.47 -2.48
C ILE A 171 -15.87 8.98 -3.58
N MET A 172 -15.12 10.03 -3.28
CA MET A 172 -14.08 10.53 -4.19
C MET A 172 -12.73 9.93 -3.83
N ARG A 173 -11.97 9.49 -4.84
CA ARG A 173 -10.63 8.94 -4.66
C ARG A 173 -9.62 9.78 -5.45
N PHE A 174 -8.65 10.33 -4.74
CA PHE A 174 -7.56 11.10 -5.33
C PHE A 174 -6.21 10.47 -5.00
N LYS A 175 -5.24 10.64 -5.89
CA LYS A 175 -3.83 10.46 -5.55
C LYS A 175 -3.33 11.73 -4.88
N SER A 176 -2.52 11.60 -3.84
CA SER A 176 -2.15 12.72 -2.94
C SER A 176 -1.46 13.88 -3.66
N THR A 177 -0.59 13.58 -4.63
CA THR A 177 0.08 14.58 -5.48
C THR A 177 -0.90 15.40 -6.32
N LEU A 178 -1.91 14.76 -6.91
CA LEU A 178 -2.95 15.45 -7.67
C LEU A 178 -3.87 16.26 -6.76
N LEU A 179 -4.28 15.70 -5.62
CA LEU A 179 -5.11 16.42 -4.65
C LEU A 179 -4.40 17.69 -4.15
N SER A 180 -3.09 17.62 -3.93
CA SER A 180 -2.30 18.78 -3.50
C SER A 180 -2.37 19.93 -4.51
N ILE A 181 -2.23 19.63 -5.80
CA ILE A 181 -2.29 20.64 -6.87
C ILE A 181 -3.69 21.23 -6.95
N ILE A 182 -4.73 20.40 -7.05
CA ILE A 182 -6.10 20.89 -7.29
C ILE A 182 -6.68 21.62 -6.07
N LEU A 183 -6.27 21.31 -4.84
CA LEU A 183 -6.61 22.13 -3.67
C LEU A 183 -5.89 23.48 -3.67
N GLY A 184 -4.66 23.52 -4.19
CA GLY A 184 -3.88 24.75 -4.38
C GLY A 184 -3.53 25.52 -3.10
N TRP A 185 -3.45 24.81 -1.97
CA TRP A 185 -3.06 25.40 -0.68
C TRP A 185 -1.58 25.77 -0.61
N ASP A 186 -1.23 26.61 0.36
CA ASP A 186 0.16 26.69 0.81
C ASP A 186 0.58 25.42 1.56
N TYR A 187 1.78 24.96 1.23
CA TYR A 187 2.46 23.77 1.75
C TYR A 187 3.82 24.13 2.36
N SER A 188 4.02 25.38 2.80
CA SER A 188 5.24 25.83 3.47
C SER A 188 5.58 25.05 4.76
N ASP A 189 4.59 24.42 5.40
CA ASP A 189 4.72 23.54 6.56
C ASP A 189 5.00 22.05 6.20
N TRP A 190 5.09 21.72 4.91
CA TRP A 190 5.43 20.36 4.46
C TRP A 190 6.95 20.11 4.54
N HIS A 191 7.34 19.09 5.30
CA HIS A 191 8.75 18.75 5.57
C HIS A 191 9.34 17.60 4.72
N GLY A 192 8.57 17.04 3.78
CA GLY A 192 9.07 16.01 2.86
C GLY A 192 9.59 16.60 1.54
N SER A 193 9.89 15.73 0.57
CA SER A 193 10.32 16.16 -0.78
C SER A 193 9.29 17.11 -1.43
N PRO A 194 9.72 18.13 -2.21
CA PRO A 194 8.79 19.07 -2.84
C PRO A 194 7.76 18.34 -3.71
N ILE A 195 6.47 18.65 -3.56
CA ILE A 195 5.36 17.89 -4.13
C ILE A 195 5.47 17.74 -5.66
N LYS A 196 6.02 18.75 -6.37
CA LYS A 196 6.30 18.66 -7.82
C LYS A 196 7.24 17.50 -8.19
N THR A 197 8.20 17.15 -7.34
CA THR A 197 9.13 16.01 -7.57
C THR A 197 8.45 14.66 -7.36
N LEU A 198 7.39 14.61 -6.55
CA LEU A 198 6.63 13.39 -6.23
C LEU A 198 5.63 13.00 -7.33
N LEU A 199 5.34 13.90 -8.28
CA LEU A 199 4.52 13.63 -9.46
C LEU A 199 5.10 12.50 -10.33
N THR A 200 4.23 11.69 -10.94
CA THR A 200 4.63 10.79 -12.03
C THR A 200 4.79 11.56 -13.34
N PRO A 201 5.54 11.04 -14.34
CA PRO A 201 5.76 11.76 -15.61
C PRO A 201 4.46 12.20 -16.32
N SER A 202 3.40 11.38 -16.22
CA SER A 202 2.07 11.71 -16.73
C SER A 202 1.42 12.89 -15.99
N GLU A 203 1.48 12.93 -14.67
CA GLU A 203 0.88 14.01 -13.86
C GLU A 203 1.66 15.32 -14.03
N LEU A 204 2.99 15.23 -14.08
CA LEU A 204 3.85 16.38 -14.35
C LEU A 204 3.52 16.97 -15.72
N LYS A 205 3.43 16.14 -16.76
CA LYS A 205 3.01 16.58 -18.08
C LYS A 205 1.58 17.18 -18.06
N SER A 206 0.61 16.54 -17.42
CA SER A 206 -0.76 17.08 -17.33
C SER A 206 -0.84 18.41 -16.57
N TYR A 207 0.07 18.67 -15.63
CA TYR A 207 0.20 19.96 -14.96
C TYR A 207 0.87 21.01 -15.86
N GLU A 208 1.95 20.64 -16.57
CA GLU A 208 2.68 21.53 -17.49
C GLU A 208 1.85 21.89 -18.74
N ASP A 209 1.04 20.95 -19.25
CA ASP A 209 0.06 21.16 -20.32
C ASP A 209 -1.20 21.96 -19.86
N GLY A 210 -1.31 22.30 -18.56
CA GLY A 210 -2.43 23.07 -18.01
C GLY A 210 -3.78 22.32 -17.86
N ASN A 211 -3.77 20.99 -18.08
CA ASN A 211 -4.94 20.12 -17.89
C ASN A 211 -5.30 19.95 -16.40
N ILE A 212 -4.30 20.03 -15.51
CA ILE A 212 -4.49 20.02 -14.06
C ILE A 212 -4.06 21.38 -13.53
N ARG A 213 -5.01 22.13 -12.98
CA ARG A 213 -4.80 23.52 -12.55
C ARG A 213 -4.67 23.63 -11.04
N TRP A 214 -3.83 24.56 -10.59
CA TRP A 214 -3.65 24.87 -9.19
C TRP A 214 -4.93 25.48 -8.59
N GLY A 215 -5.40 24.96 -7.46
CA GLY A 215 -6.57 25.51 -6.75
C GLY A 215 -7.92 25.37 -7.46
N SER A 216 -8.03 24.48 -8.45
CA SER A 216 -9.26 24.23 -9.21
C SER A 216 -10.37 23.53 -8.43
N LEU A 217 -10.06 22.90 -7.29
CA LEU A 217 -11.00 22.20 -6.43
C LEU A 217 -11.16 22.96 -5.10
N LYS A 218 -12.39 23.39 -4.83
CA LYS A 218 -12.79 24.09 -3.61
C LYS A 218 -13.28 23.11 -2.55
N MET A 219 -12.89 23.29 -1.29
CA MET A 219 -13.23 22.36 -0.20
C MET A 219 -14.73 22.28 0.06
N GLU A 220 -15.41 23.40 -0.17
CA GLU A 220 -16.85 23.60 -0.15
C GLU A 220 -17.56 22.59 -1.06
N SER A 221 -16.98 22.22 -2.21
CA SER A 221 -17.55 21.21 -3.12
C SER A 221 -17.64 19.80 -2.51
N PHE A 222 -16.78 19.46 -1.53
CA PHE A 222 -16.93 18.22 -0.77
C PHE A 222 -18.16 18.25 0.14
N SER A 223 -18.60 19.44 0.53
CA SER A 223 -19.77 19.69 1.39
C SER A 223 -21.06 19.94 0.60
N GLN A 224 -20.96 20.65 -0.53
CA GLN A 224 -22.08 21.20 -1.33
C GLN A 224 -22.65 20.25 -2.39
N LEU A 225 -22.28 18.97 -2.41
CA LEU A 225 -22.99 17.94 -3.21
C LEU A 225 -24.32 17.52 -2.54
N SER A 226 -25.05 18.51 -2.04
CA SER A 226 -26.38 18.45 -1.44
C SER A 226 -27.08 19.75 -1.81
N SER A 227 -28.31 19.66 -2.36
CA SER A 227 -29.05 20.68 -3.14
C SER A 227 -28.42 21.04 -4.48
N ASP A 228 -28.87 20.32 -5.53
CA ASP A 228 -29.18 20.81 -6.91
C ASP A 228 -28.98 19.74 -8.02
N VAL A 229 -29.57 18.55 -7.86
CA VAL A 229 -29.87 17.63 -8.99
C VAL A 229 -31.24 16.97 -8.82
N GLU A 230 -32.26 17.78 -8.52
CA GLU A 230 -33.64 17.46 -8.90
C GLU A 230 -34.15 18.63 -9.74
N LYS A 231 -34.63 18.33 -10.95
CA LYS A 231 -35.08 19.27 -12.01
C LYS A 231 -33.96 20.01 -12.78
N GLN A 232 -33.29 19.27 -13.65
CA GLN A 232 -33.44 19.50 -15.10
C GLN A 232 -33.09 18.21 -15.85
N GLY A 233 -33.99 17.77 -16.72
CA GLY A 233 -33.77 16.61 -17.59
C GLY A 233 -34.13 16.96 -19.03
N SER A 234 -33.70 16.11 -19.97
CA SER A 234 -33.96 16.21 -21.42
C SER A 234 -33.19 17.37 -22.12
N SER A 235 -32.53 17.20 -23.27
CA SER A 235 -32.61 16.14 -24.30
C SER A 235 -31.37 16.11 -25.23
N HIS A 236 -31.13 14.96 -25.91
CA HIS A 236 -30.40 14.78 -27.20
C HIS A 236 -28.87 15.16 -27.24
N HIS A 237 -27.96 14.61 -28.06
CA HIS A 237 -27.82 13.40 -28.93
C HIS A 237 -26.31 13.31 -29.36
N SER A 238 -25.74 12.27 -30.02
CA SER A 238 -26.11 10.89 -30.40
C SER A 238 -24.87 10.12 -30.90
N GLU A 239 -24.72 8.83 -30.52
CA GLU A 239 -24.00 7.77 -31.27
C GLU A 239 -22.47 7.91 -31.49
N ASN A 240 -21.65 6.86 -31.70
CA ASN A 240 -21.85 5.42 -31.97
C ASN A 240 -21.22 4.54 -30.87
N GLN A 241 -21.82 3.43 -30.43
CA GLN A 241 -21.77 2.09 -31.06
C GLN A 241 -20.36 1.60 -31.46
N ASP A 242 -19.78 0.70 -30.65
CA ASP A 242 -19.54 -0.67 -31.11
C ASP A 242 -19.57 -1.65 -29.91
N SER A 243 -19.49 -2.95 -30.19
CA SER A 243 -20.14 -3.99 -29.43
C SER A 243 -19.23 -5.19 -29.15
N SER A 244 -19.24 -5.67 -27.90
CA SER A 244 -18.85 -7.05 -27.62
C SER A 244 -19.59 -7.59 -26.41
N LYS A 245 -20.57 -8.46 -26.67
CA LYS A 245 -21.26 -9.26 -25.65
C LYS A 245 -20.28 -10.28 -25.07
N MET A 246 -20.16 -10.37 -23.75
CA MET A 246 -20.17 -11.69 -23.14
C MET A 246 -20.82 -11.73 -21.76
N LYS A 247 -21.50 -12.86 -21.50
CA LYS A 247 -22.59 -13.01 -20.54
C LYS A 247 -22.08 -13.13 -19.10
N SER A 248 -22.78 -12.48 -18.18
CA SER A 248 -22.76 -12.83 -16.76
C SER A 248 -23.31 -14.25 -16.55
N ARG A 249 -22.77 -14.97 -15.56
CA ARG A 249 -23.40 -16.14 -14.96
C ARG A 249 -23.55 -15.92 -13.46
N LYS A 250 -24.81 -15.97 -13.00
CA LYS A 250 -25.17 -16.00 -11.58
C LYS A 250 -24.50 -17.20 -10.89
N ARG A 251 -24.17 -17.02 -9.61
CA ARG A 251 -24.19 -18.11 -8.64
C ARG A 251 -25.61 -18.25 -8.14
N ASP A 252 -26.10 -19.47 -8.05
CA ASP A 252 -27.17 -19.87 -7.14
C ASP A 252 -26.77 -21.20 -6.50
N SER A 253 -27.18 -21.40 -5.25
CA SER A 253 -26.80 -22.52 -4.38
C SER A 253 -28.03 -23.31 -3.96
N ASN A 254 -27.97 -24.66 -3.92
CA ASN A 254 -28.50 -25.43 -2.77
C ASN A 254 -28.25 -26.95 -2.80
N SER A 255 -28.33 -27.56 -1.60
CA SER A 255 -28.80 -28.94 -1.27
C SER A 255 -28.05 -30.15 -1.87
N GLN A 256 -27.47 -31.09 -1.09
CA GLN A 256 -28.14 -32.21 -0.37
C GLN A 256 -29.11 -33.04 -1.25
N ASP A 257 -29.11 -34.37 -1.28
CA ASP A 257 -28.60 -35.34 -0.29
C ASP A 257 -28.37 -36.78 -0.84
N SER A 258 -27.64 -37.61 -0.07
CA SER A 258 -27.66 -39.10 -0.06
C SER A 258 -27.26 -39.95 -1.31
N TYR A 259 -26.43 -40.99 -1.11
CA TYR A 259 -26.84 -42.43 -1.18
C TYR A 259 -25.71 -43.42 -0.78
N VAL A 260 -26.03 -44.27 0.21
CA VAL A 260 -25.54 -45.66 0.47
C VAL A 260 -24.10 -45.94 0.98
N GLN A 261 -24.05 -46.41 2.24
CA GLN A 261 -23.00 -47.27 2.81
C GLN A 261 -23.25 -48.77 2.52
N LYS A 262 -22.18 -49.57 2.37
CA LYS A 262 -22.00 -51.04 2.63
C LYS A 262 -20.75 -51.50 1.83
N LYS A 263 -19.79 -52.30 2.29
CA LYS A 263 -19.61 -53.27 3.41
C LYS A 263 -18.23 -53.02 4.08
N ALA A 264 -18.05 -53.11 5.41
CA ALA A 264 -17.71 -54.32 6.19
C ALA A 264 -16.55 -55.15 5.57
N ARG A 265 -15.33 -55.12 6.15
CA ARG A 265 -14.80 -55.97 7.25
C ARG A 265 -14.56 -57.46 6.86
N SER A 266 -13.30 -57.80 6.66
CA SER A 266 -12.65 -59.10 6.93
C SER A 266 -11.15 -58.80 7.12
N GLU A 267 -10.63 -58.79 8.34
CA GLU A 267 -10.06 -59.94 9.04
C GLU A 267 -8.65 -60.35 8.56
N ASP A 268 -7.70 -59.95 9.39
CA ASP A 268 -6.46 -60.61 9.82
C ASP A 268 -6.10 -62.05 9.39
N HIS A 269 -4.78 -62.30 9.52
CA HIS A 269 -4.08 -63.60 9.64
C HIS A 269 -3.73 -64.44 8.40
N LYS A 270 -2.43 -64.37 8.03
CA LYS A 270 -1.47 -65.46 7.70
C LYS A 270 -0.11 -64.79 7.37
N ARG A 271 0.87 -64.70 8.27
CA ARG A 271 1.85 -65.73 8.71
C ARG A 271 2.53 -66.54 7.59
N SER A 272 3.87 -66.42 7.57
CA SER A 272 4.87 -67.35 7.03
C SER A 272 4.92 -67.59 5.51
N PHE A 273 5.94 -67.04 4.85
CA PHE A 273 7.27 -67.67 4.73
C PHE A 273 8.36 -66.58 4.67
#